data_AF-A0A349EVA9-F1
#
_entry.id   AF-A0A349EVA9-F1
#
_cell.length_a   1.000
_cell.length_b   1.000
_cell.length_c   1.000
_cell.angle_alpha   90.00
_cell.angle_beta   90.00
_cell.angle_gamma   90.00
#
_symmetry.space_group_name_H-M   'P 1'
#
loop_
_entity.id
_entity.type
_entity.pdbx_description
1 polymer ?
#
loop_
_entity_poly.entity_id
_entity_poly.type
_entity_poly.pdbx_seq_one_letter_code
_entity_poly.pdbx_strand_id
1 'polypeptide(L)'
;MTEVAVKTHLIIQDIHEEYHIKWCGKIADTKPKFKNGKPIFIVVGSRGRCELNTVNMKRIEHCAKLMTAPKGRQAITTDTARIFIKEENGNEKLMGVLTHNHVKTFAPMFDKFEYI
;
A
#
# COMPACT_ATOMS: atom_id res chain seq x y z
N MET A 1 -4.69 52.00 4.36
CA MET A 1 -4.32 50.76 5.08
C MET A 1 -4.20 49.65 4.05
N THR A 2 -3.05 49.00 3.97
CA THR A 2 -2.78 47.95 3.00
C THR A 2 -2.98 46.60 3.70
N GLU A 3 -3.99 45.83 3.30
CA GLU A 3 -4.19 44.48 3.83
C GLU A 3 -3.09 43.55 3.28
N VAL A 4 -2.34 42.90 4.17
CA VAL A 4 -1.33 41.89 3.78
C VAL A 4 -1.81 40.52 4.26
N ALA A 5 -1.89 39.57 3.33
CA ALA A 5 -2.24 38.19 3.63
C ALA A 5 -1.02 37.46 4.21
N VAL A 6 -1.10 37.02 5.46
CA VAL A 6 -0.01 36.29 6.14
C VAL A 6 -0.36 34.81 6.18
N LYS A 7 0.56 33.95 5.74
CA LYS A 7 0.40 32.49 5.82
C LYS A 7 0.51 32.05 7.28
N THR A 8 -0.54 31.42 7.82
CA THR A 8 -0.57 31.00 9.23
C THR A 8 -0.39 29.50 9.40
N HIS A 9 -1.26 28.68 8.80
CA HIS A 9 -1.24 27.22 8.98
C HIS A 9 -1.51 26.47 7.67
N LEU A 10 -1.16 25.18 7.64
CA LEU A 10 -1.52 24.27 6.54
C LEU A 10 -2.80 23.52 6.91
N ILE A 11 -3.78 23.53 6.02
CA ILE A 11 -5.02 22.79 6.16
C ILE A 11 -4.96 21.58 5.22
N ILE A 12 -5.43 20.43 5.69
CA ILE A 12 -5.60 19.24 4.84
C ILE A 12 -6.79 19.50 3.92
N GLN A 13 -6.52 19.56 2.62
CA GLN A 13 -7.54 19.78 1.59
C GLN A 13 -8.16 18.46 1.12
N ASP A 14 -7.35 17.40 1.04
CA ASP A 14 -7.79 16.09 0.57
C ASP A 14 -6.95 14.97 1.19
N ILE A 15 -7.56 13.79 1.32
CA ILE A 15 -6.91 12.56 1.77
C ILE A 15 -7.38 11.42 0.88
N HIS A 16 -6.45 10.75 0.21
CA HIS A 16 -6.75 9.60 -0.64
C HIS A 16 -5.72 8.48 -0.48
N GLU A 17 -6.13 7.28 -0.87
CA GLU A 17 -5.30 6.07 -0.85
C GLU A 17 -4.93 5.66 -2.27
N GLU A 18 -3.64 5.43 -2.50
CA GLU A 18 -3.12 4.93 -3.77
C GLU A 18 -2.54 3.53 -3.58
N TYR A 19 -2.92 2.61 -4.47
CA TYR A 19 -2.41 1.24 -4.48
C TYR A 19 -1.69 0.96 -5.78
N HIS A 20 -0.42 0.57 -5.67
CA HIS A 20 0.37 0.12 -6.81
C HIS A 20 0.84 -1.32 -6.59
N ILE A 21 0.60 -2.19 -7.56
CA ILE A 21 1.09 -3.57 -7.51
C ILE A 21 2.13 -3.82 -8.60
N LYS A 22 3.29 -4.30 -8.18
CA LYS A 22 4.38 -4.71 -9.06
C LYS A 22 4.51 -6.23 -9.00
N TRP A 23 4.09 -6.88 -10.08
CA TRP A 23 4.33 -8.31 -10.29
C TRP A 23 5.74 -8.49 -10.88
N CYS A 24 6.59 -9.24 -10.18
CA CYS A 24 8.01 -9.40 -10.52
C CYS A 24 8.41 -10.85 -10.78
N GLY A 25 7.62 -11.84 -10.33
CA GLY A 25 7.90 -13.25 -10.55
C GLY A 25 7.25 -13.80 -11.82
N LYS A 26 7.99 -14.59 -12.60
CA LYS A 26 7.42 -15.43 -13.66
C LYS A 26 6.89 -16.72 -13.07
N ILE A 27 5.60 -16.98 -13.23
CA ILE A 27 4.95 -18.22 -12.76
C ILE A 27 5.54 -19.45 -13.48
N ALA A 28 5.95 -19.31 -14.73
CA ALA A 28 6.58 -20.39 -15.51
C ALA A 28 7.87 -20.93 -14.87
N ASP A 29 8.58 -20.09 -14.12
CA ASP A 29 9.86 -20.44 -13.48
C ASP A 29 9.68 -20.89 -12.02
N THR A 30 8.45 -21.16 -11.59
CA THR A 30 8.13 -21.63 -10.23
C THR A 30 7.55 -23.03 -10.28
N LYS A 31 7.90 -23.86 -9.29
CA LYS A 31 7.25 -25.15 -9.03
C LYS A 31 6.31 -25.00 -7.83
N PRO A 32 5.11 -24.43 -8.01
CA PRO A 32 4.23 -24.10 -6.90
C PRO A 32 3.69 -25.36 -6.23
N LYS A 33 3.60 -25.31 -4.90
CA LYS A 33 2.95 -26.33 -4.10
C LYS A 33 1.44 -26.20 -4.25
N PHE A 34 0.82 -27.27 -4.72
CA PHE A 34 -0.63 -27.35 -4.82
C PHE A 34 -1.24 -28.00 -3.58
N LYS A 35 -2.40 -27.48 -3.17
CA LYS A 35 -3.28 -28.11 -2.18
C LYS A 35 -4.69 -28.07 -2.75
N ASN A 36 -5.36 -29.21 -2.85
CA ASN A 36 -6.70 -29.32 -3.45
C ASN A 36 -6.77 -28.74 -4.88
N GLY A 37 -5.72 -28.98 -5.70
CA GLY A 37 -5.66 -28.53 -7.10
C GLY A 37 -5.42 -27.03 -7.30
N LYS A 38 -5.09 -26.28 -6.24
CA LYS A 38 -4.84 -24.83 -6.30
C LYS A 38 -3.48 -24.47 -5.66
N PRO A 39 -2.76 -23.47 -6.18
CA PRO A 39 -1.48 -23.05 -5.64
C PRO A 39 -1.66 -22.28 -4.32
N ILE A 40 -0.65 -22.37 -3.46
CA ILE A 40 -0.60 -21.64 -2.21
C ILE A 40 0.21 -20.35 -2.38
N PHE A 41 -0.47 -19.24 -2.14
CA PHE A 41 0.13 -17.91 -2.03
C PHE A 41 0.26 -17.51 -0.57
N ILE A 42 1.28 -16.71 -0.28
CA ILE A 42 1.54 -16.20 1.06
C ILE A 42 1.66 -14.69 0.95
N VAL A 43 0.81 -13.97 1.67
CA VAL A 43 0.82 -12.52 1.72
C VAL A 43 1.39 -12.10 3.06
N VAL A 44 2.43 -11.28 3.04
CA VAL A 44 3.09 -10.74 4.23
C VAL A 44 3.01 -9.22 4.17
N GLY A 45 2.37 -8.60 5.15
CA GLY A 45 2.27 -7.14 5.27
C GLY A 45 2.53 -6.69 6.70
N SER A 46 2.31 -5.41 6.98
CA SER A 46 2.51 -4.82 8.31
C SER A 46 1.62 -5.44 9.39
N ARG A 47 0.45 -5.95 9.00
CA ARG A 47 -0.51 -6.60 9.91
C ARG A 47 -0.20 -8.07 10.21
N GLY A 48 0.78 -8.67 9.54
CA GLY A 48 1.18 -10.06 9.74
C GLY A 48 1.24 -10.86 8.45
N ARG A 49 0.86 -12.14 8.54
CA ARG A 49 1.06 -13.12 7.48
C ARG A 49 -0.20 -13.96 7.24
N CYS A 50 -0.57 -14.12 5.98
CA CYS A 50 -1.76 -14.86 5.55
C CYS A 50 -1.39 -15.85 4.44
N GLU A 51 -1.80 -17.12 4.59
CA GLU A 51 -1.70 -18.12 3.52
C GLU A 51 -3.06 -18.23 2.80
N LEU A 52 -3.03 -18.19 1.46
CA LEU A 52 -4.20 -18.26 0.60
C LEU A 52 -4.03 -19.39 -0.41
N ASN A 53 -5.01 -20.28 -0.43
CA ASN A 53 -5.09 -21.33 -1.44
C ASN A 53 -6.08 -20.94 -2.55
N THR A 54 -5.59 -20.29 -3.61
CA THR A 54 -6.44 -19.68 -4.64
C THR A 54 -5.72 -19.52 -5.97
N VAL A 55 -6.48 -19.55 -7.06
CA VAL A 55 -6.04 -19.18 -8.42
C VAL A 55 -6.49 -17.76 -8.78
N ASN A 56 -7.45 -17.20 -8.03
CA ASN A 56 -8.00 -15.87 -8.29
C ASN A 56 -7.02 -14.77 -7.81
N MET A 57 -6.38 -14.11 -8.78
CA MET A 57 -5.42 -13.02 -8.53
C MET A 57 -6.06 -11.82 -7.83
N LYS A 58 -7.29 -11.45 -8.19
CA LYS A 58 -7.99 -10.32 -7.53
C LYS A 58 -8.17 -10.55 -6.03
N ARG A 59 -8.36 -11.80 -5.61
CA ARG A 59 -8.48 -12.17 -4.19
C ARG A 59 -7.16 -12.01 -3.45
N ILE A 60 -6.04 -12.32 -4.11
CA ILE A 60 -4.70 -12.14 -3.56
C ILE A 60 -4.40 -10.64 -3.40
N GLU A 61 -4.72 -9.84 -4.43
CA GLU A 61 -4.56 -8.38 -4.38
C GLU A 61 -5.40 -7.75 -3.28
N HIS A 62 -6.67 -8.14 -3.17
CA HIS A 62 -7.56 -7.65 -2.12
C HIS A 62 -7.01 -7.99 -0.73
N CYS A 63 -6.50 -9.21 -0.54
CA CYS A 63 -5.85 -9.57 0.72
C CYS A 63 -4.60 -8.73 0.98
N ALA A 64 -3.74 -8.52 -0.02
CA ALA A 64 -2.56 -7.67 0.11
C ALA A 64 -2.93 -6.23 0.53
N LYS A 65 -3.99 -5.64 -0.03
CA LYS A 65 -4.52 -4.34 0.40
C LYS A 65 -4.93 -4.35 1.88
N LEU A 66 -5.71 -5.35 2.31
CA LEU A 66 -6.17 -5.48 3.70
C LEU A 66 -5.03 -5.66 4.71
N MET A 67 -3.88 -6.20 4.26
CA MET A 67 -2.69 -6.43 5.07
C MET A 67 -1.79 -5.20 5.20
N THR A 68 -2.12 -4.11 4.51
CA THR A 68 -1.40 -2.83 4.58
C THR A 68 -2.22 -1.78 5.34
N ALA A 69 -1.55 -0.98 6.15
CA ALA A 69 -2.11 0.14 6.90
C ALA A 69 -1.01 1.18 7.14
N PRO A 70 -0.75 2.08 6.17
CA PRO A 70 0.18 3.18 6.36
C PRO A 70 -0.27 4.02 7.55
N LYS A 71 0.67 4.28 8.47
CA LYS A 71 0.44 5.07 9.69
C LYS A 71 1.49 6.16 9.78
N GLY A 72 1.07 7.38 10.03
CA GLY A 72 1.98 8.48 10.30
C GLY A 72 1.35 9.87 10.14
N ARG A 73 2.14 10.89 10.49
CA ARG A 73 1.74 12.31 10.40
C ARG A 73 2.29 13.01 9.16
N GLN A 74 3.10 12.33 8.35
CA GLN A 74 3.70 12.87 7.15
C GLN A 74 2.65 13.10 6.05
N ALA A 75 3.01 13.91 5.05
CA ALA A 75 2.15 14.18 3.90
C ALA A 75 1.93 12.96 3.02
N ILE A 76 2.94 12.09 2.92
CA ILE A 76 2.82 10.78 2.27
C ILE A 76 3.31 9.76 3.27
N THR A 77 2.49 8.76 3.56
CA THR A 77 2.89 7.61 4.37
C THR A 77 2.69 6.34 3.56
N THR A 78 3.72 5.50 3.52
CA THR A 78 3.74 4.30 2.68
C THR A 78 3.81 3.04 3.54
N ASP A 79 3.06 2.02 3.12
CA ASP A 79 3.17 0.67 3.63
C ASP A 79 3.26 -0.32 2.46
N THR A 80 3.85 -1.49 2.70
CA THR A 80 4.07 -2.49 1.66
C THR A 80 3.65 -3.88 2.11
N ALA A 81 3.03 -4.61 1.19
CA ALA A 81 2.80 -6.05 1.33
C ALA A 81 3.56 -6.81 0.25
N ARG A 82 4.15 -7.93 0.62
CA ARG A 82 4.86 -8.85 -0.26
C ARG A 82 4.02 -10.10 -0.48
N ILE A 83 3.90 -10.50 -1.74
CA ILE A 83 3.16 -11.67 -2.17
C ILE A 83 4.17 -12.72 -2.62
N PHE A 84 4.13 -13.88 -1.99
CA PHE A 84 4.97 -15.02 -2.28
C PHE A 84 4.13 -16.18 -2.80
N ILE A 85 4.76 -17.08 -3.55
CA ILE A 85 4.23 -18.40 -3.86
C ILE A 85 5.05 -19.45 -3.13
N LYS A 86 4.36 -20.43 -2.54
CA LYS A 86 5.00 -21.54 -1.84
C LYS A 86 5.40 -22.59 -2.86
N GLU A 87 6.68 -22.97 -2.89
CA GLU A 87 7.19 -24.02 -3.78
C GLU A 87 7.11 -25.40 -3.11
N GLU A 88 7.15 -26.47 -3.92
CA GLU A 88 7.14 -27.86 -3.42
C GLU A 88 8.29 -28.14 -2.45
N ASN A 89 9.45 -27.52 -2.69
CA ASN A 89 10.67 -27.64 -1.88
C ASN A 89 10.55 -26.92 -0.52
N GLY A 90 9.42 -26.27 -0.23
CA GLY A 90 9.20 -25.49 0.99
C GLY A 90 9.70 -24.05 0.91
N ASN A 91 10.38 -23.67 -0.17
CA ASN A 91 10.83 -22.30 -0.41
C ASN A 91 9.66 -21.36 -0.76
N GLU A 92 9.87 -20.07 -0.50
CA GLU A 92 8.94 -18.99 -0.84
C GLU A 92 9.56 -18.09 -1.88
N LYS A 93 8.94 -18.02 -3.05
CA LYS A 93 9.40 -17.16 -4.14
C LYS A 93 8.54 -15.90 -4.21
N LEU A 94 9.19 -14.74 -4.21
CA LEU A 94 8.51 -13.45 -4.30
C LEU A 94 7.88 -13.32 -5.70
N MET A 95 6.56 -13.11 -5.72
CA MET A 95 5.79 -12.97 -6.95
C MET A 95 5.37 -11.53 -7.21
N GLY A 96 5.10 -10.78 -6.14
CA GLY A 96 4.70 -9.39 -6.27
C GLY A 96 4.89 -8.58 -5.01
N VAL A 97 4.91 -7.27 -5.19
CA VAL A 97 4.96 -6.29 -4.10
C VAL A 97 3.83 -5.30 -4.33
N LEU A 98 2.99 -5.13 -3.31
CA LEU A 98 1.96 -4.10 -3.26
C LEU A 98 2.47 -2.95 -2.40
N THR A 99 2.40 -1.74 -2.93
CA THR A 99 2.68 -0.48 -2.25
C THR A 99 1.37 0.25 -2.02
N HIS A 100 1.11 0.64 -0.78
CA HIS A 100 -0.06 1.40 -0.35
C HIS A 100 0.42 2.76 0.18
N ASN A 101 0.06 3.83 -0.54
CA ASN A 101 0.37 5.19 -0.14
C ASN A 101 -0.90 5.87 0.38
N HIS A 102 -0.81 6.42 1.58
CA HIS A 102 -1.77 7.35 2.13
C HIS A 102 -1.26 8.76 1.92
N VAL A 103 -1.95 9.52 1.08
CA VAL A 103 -1.54 10.84 0.61
C VAL A 103 -2.46 11.90 1.19
N LYS A 104 -1.87 12.92 1.81
CA LYS A 104 -2.55 14.11 2.33
C LYS A 104 -2.11 15.32 1.52
N THR A 105 -3.07 15.97 0.85
CA THR A 105 -2.83 17.23 0.15
C THR A 105 -3.08 18.39 1.10
N PHE A 106 -2.14 19.34 1.17
CA PHE A 106 -2.25 20.50 2.05
C PHE A 106 -2.38 21.79 1.24
N ALA A 107 -3.24 22.70 1.69
CA ALA A 107 -3.34 24.05 1.19
C ALA A 107 -2.89 25.07 2.26
N PRO A 108 -2.20 26.16 1.88
CA PRO A 108 -1.88 27.24 2.79
C PRO A 108 -3.14 28.04 3.14
N MET A 109 -3.38 28.25 4.44
CA MET A 109 -4.35 29.23 4.92
C MET A 109 -3.66 30.60 5.06
N PHE A 110 -4.36 31.63 4.62
CA PHE A 110 -3.92 33.01 4.77
C PHE A 110 -4.91 33.77 5.63
N ASP A 111 -4.42 34.40 6.68
CA ASP A 111 -5.21 35.31 7.51
C ASP A 111 -4.96 36.75 7.07
N LYS A 112 -6.01 37.57 7.14
CA LYS A 112 -5.92 39.00 6.86
C LYS A 112 -5.27 39.69 8.05
N PHE A 113 -4.20 40.44 7.80
CA PHE A 113 -3.54 41.25 8.81
C PHE A 113 -3.62 42.73 8.43
N GLU A 114 -4.04 43.57 9.39
CA GLU A 114 -4.04 45.02 9.26
C GLU A 114 -2.74 45.59 9.86
N TYR A 115 -2.00 46.36 9.05
CA TYR A 115 -0.81 47.09 9.49
C TYR A 115 -1.25 48.42 10.10
N ILE A 116 -0.86 48.70 11.36
CA ILE A 116 -1.05 50.00 12.04
C ILE A 116 0.01 50.99 11.54
#